data_AF-A0A0D0C810-F1
#
_entry.id   AF-A0A0D0C810-F1
#
_cell.length_a   1.000
_cell.length_b   1.000
_cell.length_c   1.000
_cell.angle_alpha   90.00
_cell.angle_beta   90.00
_cell.angle_gamma   90.00
#
_symmetry.space_group_name_H-M   'P 1'
#
loop_
_entity.id
_entity.type
_entity.pdbx_description
1 polymer ?
#
loop_
_entity_poly.entity_id
_entity_poly.type
_entity_poly.pdbx_seq_one_letter_code
_entity_poly.pdbx_strand_id
1 'polypeptide(L)'
;MRTRNSTKSTNNPTKLPHYDVTENFVEEERPDNSKVESKTRRRNRGKLEKLHNLPLDIVLEIYSYLEPLDILRLSRTSKDMRTFLMTRNNAIIWRKARLNVPDLPPLLEDISSEPQYASLVFESYCHVSDQFLVRRSKEF
;
A
#
# COMPACT_ATOMS: atom_id res chain seq x y z
N MET A 1 24.52 -2.19 59.72
CA MET A 1 23.10 -1.78 59.55
C MET A 1 22.83 -1.48 58.07
N ARG A 2 21.66 -1.88 57.58
CA ARG A 2 21.32 -2.11 56.17
C ARG A 2 20.86 -0.81 55.46
N THR A 3 21.52 -0.54 54.33
CA THR A 3 21.07 0.04 53.04
C THR A 3 19.85 0.97 52.94
N ARG A 4 20.10 2.03 52.16
CA ARG A 4 19.30 2.58 51.03
C ARG A 4 18.12 3.53 51.32
N ASN A 5 18.34 4.73 50.78
CA ASN A 5 17.54 5.43 49.77
C ASN A 5 16.55 6.53 50.19
N SER A 6 16.92 7.70 49.65
CA SER A 6 16.19 8.93 49.36
C SER A 6 14.72 8.72 48.93
N THR A 7 13.82 9.35 49.66
CA THR A 7 12.41 9.54 49.32
C THR A 7 12.21 10.99 48.86
N LYS A 8 11.77 11.19 47.60
CA LYS A 8 11.26 12.47 47.11
C LYS A 8 9.75 12.37 46.88
N SER A 9 9.03 13.07 47.76
CA SER A 9 7.64 13.55 47.72
C SER A 9 7.11 13.74 46.29
N THR A 10 6.16 12.93 45.80
CA THR A 10 4.68 13.12 45.82
C THR A 10 4.27 14.56 45.42
N ASN A 11 3.63 14.77 44.26
CA ASN A 11 2.18 14.65 44.15
C ASN A 11 1.64 14.37 42.73
N ASN A 12 0.83 13.31 42.69
CA ASN A 12 -0.45 13.08 42.00
C ASN A 12 -0.58 13.18 40.47
N PRO A 13 -0.66 12.04 39.77
CA PRO A 13 -1.28 11.89 38.46
C PRO A 13 -2.78 11.52 38.57
N THR A 14 -3.59 12.19 37.75
CA THR A 14 -5.00 11.86 37.46
C THR A 14 -5.12 10.41 36.99
N LYS A 15 -5.66 9.53 37.84
CA LYS A 15 -6.00 8.15 37.51
C LYS A 15 -7.38 8.11 36.87
N LEU A 16 -7.44 7.55 35.66
CA LEU A 16 -8.67 7.13 34.98
C LEU A 16 -9.35 6.02 35.80
N PRO A 17 -10.70 5.96 35.85
CA PRO A 17 -11.43 4.99 36.64
C PRO A 17 -11.18 3.55 36.16
N HIS A 18 -10.98 2.68 37.15
CA HIS A 18 -10.93 1.22 37.07
C HIS A 18 -12.32 0.70 36.71
N TYR A 19 -12.45 -0.09 35.64
CA TYR A 19 -13.72 -0.76 35.32
C TYR A 19 -13.73 -2.14 35.97
N ASP A 20 -14.63 -2.33 36.93
CA ASP A 20 -14.92 -3.62 37.53
C ASP A 20 -15.87 -4.41 36.61
N VAL A 21 -15.53 -5.67 36.38
CA VAL A 21 -16.37 -6.65 35.70
C VAL A 21 -17.37 -7.18 36.72
N THR A 22 -18.64 -6.77 36.61
CA THR A 22 -19.76 -7.55 37.12
C THR A 22 -20.86 -7.63 36.05
N GLU A 23 -21.22 -8.87 35.78
CA GLU A 23 -22.23 -9.32 34.83
C GLU A 23 -23.58 -8.65 35.05
N ASN A 24 -24.13 -8.07 33.99
CA ASN A 24 -25.58 -7.98 33.78
C ASN A 24 -25.83 -8.37 32.32
N PHE A 25 -26.11 -9.66 32.12
CA PHE A 25 -26.60 -10.20 30.85
C PHE A 25 -27.97 -9.59 30.57
N VAL A 26 -28.03 -8.66 29.63
CA VAL A 26 -29.28 -8.27 28.97
C VAL A 26 -29.48 -9.28 27.84
N GLU A 27 -30.51 -10.12 27.95
CA GLU A 27 -31.00 -10.94 26.84
C GLU A 27 -31.60 -10.02 25.78
N GLU A 28 -30.76 -9.59 24.84
CA GLU A 28 -31.22 -8.98 23.60
C GLU A 28 -31.54 -10.12 22.62
N GLU A 29 -32.84 -10.35 22.39
CA GLU A 29 -33.31 -11.33 21.42
C GLU A 29 -32.70 -11.04 20.04
N ARG A 30 -31.91 -11.99 19.53
CA ARG A 30 -31.32 -11.89 18.19
C ARG A 30 -32.44 -11.90 17.15
N PRO A 31 -32.53 -10.89 16.27
CA PRO A 31 -33.49 -10.94 15.18
C PRO A 31 -33.21 -12.16 14.30
N ASP A 32 -34.31 -12.86 14.00
CA ASP A 32 -34.40 -14.10 13.25
C ASP A 32 -33.62 -14.05 11.92
N ASN A 33 -32.97 -15.18 11.66
CA ASN A 33 -32.15 -15.53 10.51
C ASN A 33 -33.00 -15.59 9.24
N SER A 34 -33.50 -14.44 8.77
CA SER A 34 -34.01 -14.33 7.42
C SER A 34 -32.82 -14.39 6.47
N LYS A 35 -32.77 -15.46 5.67
CA LYS A 35 -31.78 -15.69 4.61
C LYS A 35 -31.55 -14.41 3.82
N VAL A 36 -30.45 -13.71 4.11
CA VAL A 36 -29.90 -12.73 3.18
C VAL A 36 -29.42 -13.55 1.99
N GLU A 37 -30.24 -13.65 0.95
CA GLU A 37 -29.81 -14.17 -0.34
C GLU A 37 -28.66 -13.29 -0.82
N SER A 38 -27.45 -13.73 -0.48
CA SER A 38 -26.24 -13.17 -1.06
C SER A 38 -26.31 -13.47 -2.55
N LYS A 39 -26.74 -12.48 -3.35
CA LYS A 39 -26.62 -12.54 -4.80
C LYS A 39 -25.15 -12.85 -5.07
N THR A 40 -24.87 -14.06 -5.49
CA THR A 40 -23.51 -14.49 -5.83
C THR A 40 -23.02 -13.56 -6.92
N ARG A 41 -22.16 -12.61 -6.55
CA ARG A 41 -21.53 -11.71 -7.52
C ARG A 41 -20.81 -12.61 -8.50
N ARG A 42 -21.35 -12.72 -9.71
CA ARG A 42 -20.76 -13.50 -10.80
C ARG A 42 -19.32 -13.00 -10.96
N ARG A 43 -18.34 -13.82 -10.56
CA ARG A 43 -16.93 -13.43 -10.62
C ARG A 43 -16.62 -13.05 -12.07
N ASN A 44 -16.07 -11.85 -12.26
CA ASN A 44 -15.64 -11.32 -13.57
C ASN A 44 -14.39 -12.07 -14.10
N ARG A 45 -14.42 -13.41 -14.16
CA ARG A 45 -13.35 -14.23 -14.71
C ARG A 45 -13.26 -14.05 -16.22
N GLY A 46 -12.05 -13.92 -16.75
CA GLY A 46 -11.78 -13.88 -18.20
C GLY A 46 -12.06 -12.55 -18.91
N LYS A 47 -12.59 -11.51 -18.24
CA LYS A 47 -12.87 -10.23 -18.92
C LYS A 47 -11.63 -9.56 -19.54
N LEU A 48 -10.46 -9.81 -18.97
CA LEU A 48 -9.17 -9.30 -19.44
C LEU A 48 -8.38 -10.32 -20.28
N GLU A 49 -8.94 -11.49 -20.60
CA GLU A 49 -8.26 -12.50 -21.42
C GLU A 49 -7.81 -11.92 -22.76
N LYS A 50 -8.65 -11.09 -23.38
CA LYS A 50 -8.33 -10.42 -24.64
C LYS A 50 -7.11 -9.51 -24.54
N LEU A 51 -6.88 -8.88 -23.38
CA LEU A 51 -5.74 -7.98 -23.18
C LEU A 51 -4.42 -8.75 -23.22
N HIS A 52 -4.39 -10.01 -22.76
CA HIS A 52 -3.22 -10.88 -22.87
C HIS A 52 -2.94 -11.36 -24.29
N ASN A 53 -3.94 -11.35 -25.17
CA ASN A 53 -3.80 -11.76 -26.57
C ASN A 53 -3.39 -10.62 -27.52
N LEU A 54 -3.29 -9.39 -27.01
CA LEU A 54 -2.86 -8.24 -27.81
C LEU A 54 -1.33 -8.23 -27.99
N PRO A 55 -0.82 -7.71 -29.13
CA PRO A 55 0.60 -7.42 -29.28
C PRO A 55 1.08 -6.47 -28.17
N LEU A 56 2.32 -6.65 -27.74
CA LEU A 56 2.90 -5.89 -26.63
C LEU A 56 2.80 -4.39 -26.85
N ASP A 57 3.08 -3.92 -28.06
CA ASP A 57 3.07 -2.49 -28.40
C ASP A 57 1.69 -1.84 -28.17
N ILE A 58 0.61 -2.57 -28.44
CA ILE A 58 -0.76 -2.08 -28.20
C ILE A 58 -1.04 -2.00 -26.71
N VAL A 59 -0.59 -3.00 -25.95
CA VAL A 59 -0.74 -3.00 -24.48
C VAL A 59 0.05 -1.85 -23.85
N LEU A 60 1.28 -1.61 -24.34
CA LEU A 60 2.12 -0.49 -23.93
C LEU A 60 1.46 0.86 -24.22
N GLU A 61 0.87 0.99 -25.40
CA GLU A 61 0.18 2.20 -25.82
C GLU A 61 -1.06 2.45 -24.94
N ILE A 62 -1.86 1.42 -24.65
CA ILE A 62 -2.98 1.51 -23.68
C ILE A 62 -2.50 2.00 -22.32
N TYR A 63 -1.43 1.41 -21.78
CA TYR A 63 -0.89 1.80 -20.48
C TYR A 63 -0.35 3.22 -20.47
N SER A 64 0.07 3.74 -21.62
CA SER A 64 0.58 5.10 -21.71
C SER A 64 -0.48 6.19 -21.60
N TYR A 65 -1.77 5.84 -21.76
CA TYR A 65 -2.91 6.73 -21.52
C TYR A 65 -3.38 6.74 -20.06
N LEU A 66 -2.80 5.89 -19.21
CA LEU A 66 -3.18 5.79 -17.80
C LEU A 66 -2.48 6.86 -16.96
N GLU A 67 -3.05 7.17 -15.80
CA GLU A 67 -2.36 7.96 -14.78
C GLU A 67 -1.32 7.10 -14.04
N PRO A 68 -0.28 7.70 -13.42
CA PRO A 68 0.74 6.95 -12.70
C PRO A 68 0.15 6.10 -11.56
N LEU A 69 -0.90 6.59 -10.89
CA LEU A 69 -1.61 5.84 -9.85
C LEU A 69 -2.26 4.56 -10.40
N ASP A 70 -2.82 4.61 -11.61
CA ASP A 70 -3.45 3.45 -12.24
C ASP A 70 -2.43 2.40 -12.67
N ILE A 71 -1.31 2.83 -13.26
CA ILE A 71 -0.19 1.92 -13.56
C ILE A 71 0.34 1.28 -12.28
N LEU A 72 0.43 2.05 -11.21
CA LEU A 72 0.91 1.56 -9.93
C LEU A 72 -0.03 0.53 -9.33
N ARG A 73 -1.35 0.77 -9.35
CA ARG A 73 -2.37 -0.22 -8.97
C ARG A 73 -2.31 -1.45 -9.87
N LEU A 74 -2.15 -1.26 -11.18
CA LEU A 74 -2.06 -2.34 -12.16
C LEU A 74 -0.84 -3.24 -11.88
N SER A 75 0.30 -2.65 -11.53
CA SER A 75 1.51 -3.39 -11.15
C SER A 75 1.31 -4.30 -9.93
N ARG A 76 0.28 -4.07 -9.11
CA ARG A 76 -0.03 -4.85 -7.90
C ARG A 76 -1.03 -5.98 -8.15
N THR A 77 -1.64 -6.02 -9.32
CA THR A 77 -2.67 -7.02 -9.65
C THR A 77 -2.09 -8.42 -9.83
N SER A 78 -0.85 -8.54 -10.33
CA SER A 78 -0.16 -9.82 -10.52
C SER A 78 1.36 -9.65 -10.50
N LYS A 79 2.08 -10.75 -10.26
CA LYS A 79 3.55 -10.78 -10.29
C LYS A 79 4.09 -10.43 -11.68
N ASP A 80 3.45 -10.90 -12.74
CA ASP A 80 3.87 -10.64 -14.11
C ASP A 80 3.71 -9.17 -14.47
N MET A 81 2.58 -8.56 -14.08
CA MET A 81 2.36 -7.12 -14.26
C MET A 81 3.37 -6.28 -13.48
N ARG A 82 3.72 -6.70 -12.25
CA ARG A 82 4.78 -6.05 -11.48
C ARG A 82 6.11 -6.10 -12.20
N THR A 83 6.56 -7.30 -12.59
CA THR A 83 7.84 -7.51 -13.28
C THR A 83 7.89 -6.73 -14.58
N PHE A 84 6.80 -6.75 -15.35
CA PHE A 84 6.70 -6.04 -16.61
C PHE A 84 6.78 -4.52 -16.41
N LEU A 85 5.89 -3.93 -15.60
CA LEU A 85 5.80 -2.48 -15.46
C LEU A 85 7.00 -1.87 -14.72
N MET A 86 7.66 -2.60 -13.82
CA MET A 86 8.81 -2.10 -13.06
C MET A 86 10.15 -2.26 -13.79
N THR A 87 10.16 -2.82 -15.00
CA THR A 87 11.39 -3.00 -15.80
C THR A 87 11.81 -1.68 -16.45
N ARG A 88 13.13 -1.41 -16.50
CA ARG A 88 13.71 -0.19 -17.08
C ARG A 88 13.29 0.06 -18.54
N ASN A 89 13.13 -1.00 -19.34
CA ASN A 89 12.68 -0.89 -20.75
C ASN A 89 11.29 -0.25 -20.87
N ASN A 90 10.46 -0.40 -19.84
CA ASN A 90 9.09 0.11 -19.79
C ASN A 90 8.99 1.46 -19.06
N ALA A 91 10.11 2.11 -18.74
CA ALA A 91 10.13 3.42 -18.09
C ALA A 91 9.44 4.52 -18.93
N ILE A 92 9.41 4.35 -20.26
CA ILE A 92 8.71 5.27 -21.18
C ILE A 92 7.21 5.34 -20.85
N ILE A 93 6.60 4.23 -20.46
CA ILE A 93 5.18 4.17 -20.09
C ILE A 93 4.93 5.10 -18.90
N TRP A 94 5.77 5.00 -17.86
CA TRP A 94 5.64 5.81 -16.67
C TRP A 94 5.87 7.30 -16.94
N ARG A 95 6.82 7.63 -17.81
CA ARG A 95 7.03 9.01 -18.25
C ARG A 95 5.79 9.56 -18.96
N LYS A 96 5.22 8.80 -19.91
CA LYS A 96 3.98 9.20 -20.60
C LYS A 96 2.82 9.35 -19.60
N ALA A 97 2.68 8.40 -18.68
CA ALA A 97 1.67 8.45 -17.64
C ALA A 97 1.79 9.67 -16.73
N ARG A 98 3.03 10.06 -16.37
CA ARG A 98 3.28 11.26 -15.58
C ARG A 98 2.78 12.52 -16.28
N LEU A 99 2.90 12.58 -17.61
CA LEU A 99 2.41 13.70 -18.42
C LEU A 99 0.88 13.75 -18.53
N ASN A 100 0.18 12.67 -18.18
CA ASN A 100 -1.29 12.66 -18.16
C ASN A 100 -1.87 13.40 -16.93
N VAL A 101 -1.04 13.69 -15.93
CA VAL A 101 -1.46 14.43 -14.72
C VAL A 101 -1.01 15.88 -14.85
N PRO A 102 -1.94 16.84 -15.00
CA PRO A 102 -1.59 18.26 -15.07
C PRO A 102 -1.01 18.73 -13.73
N ASP A 103 -0.14 19.74 -13.78
CA ASP A 103 0.46 20.41 -12.62
C ASP A 103 1.24 19.52 -11.66
N LEU A 104 1.63 18.32 -12.12
CA LEU A 104 2.44 17.42 -11.31
C LEU A 104 3.89 17.94 -11.26
N PRO A 105 4.53 17.95 -10.08
CA PRO A 105 5.91 18.42 -9.96
C PRO A 105 6.86 17.70 -10.92
N PRO A 106 7.96 18.34 -11.33
CA PRO A 106 9.01 17.62 -12.03
C PRO A 106 9.53 16.47 -11.16
N LEU A 107 10.10 15.46 -11.82
CA LEU A 107 10.77 14.36 -11.13
C LEU A 107 11.85 14.95 -10.21
N LEU A 108 11.77 14.63 -8.91
CA LEU A 108 12.72 15.12 -7.92
C LEU A 108 14.13 14.59 -8.24
N GLU A 109 15.15 15.43 -8.11
CA GLU A 109 16.54 15.08 -8.47
C GLU A 109 17.07 13.84 -7.72
N ASP A 110 16.61 13.64 -6.48
CA ASP A 110 16.96 12.48 -5.66
C ASP A 110 16.23 11.19 -6.06
N ILE A 111 15.16 11.29 -6.87
CA ILE A 111 14.35 10.15 -7.29
C ILE A 111 14.70 9.76 -8.72
N SER A 112 15.52 8.73 -8.83
CA SER A 112 16.02 8.25 -10.13
C SER A 112 15.00 7.47 -10.97
N SER A 113 13.82 7.12 -10.43
CA SER A 113 12.84 6.28 -11.15
C SER A 113 11.38 6.77 -11.05
N GLU A 114 10.70 6.80 -12.20
CA GLU A 114 9.29 7.19 -12.32
C GLU A 114 8.33 6.35 -11.46
N PRO A 115 8.50 5.00 -11.30
CA PRO A 115 7.63 4.23 -10.43
C PRO A 115 7.76 4.58 -8.95
N GLN A 116 8.98 4.88 -8.47
CA GLN A 116 9.21 5.32 -7.10
C GLN A 116 8.61 6.71 -6.87
N TYR A 117 8.74 7.60 -7.86
CA TYR A 117 8.11 8.90 -7.83
C TYR A 117 6.58 8.80 -7.76
N ALA A 118 5.97 7.96 -8.60
CA ALA A 118 4.53 7.71 -8.56
C ALA A 118 4.08 7.15 -7.21
N SER A 119 4.80 6.20 -6.64
CA SER A 119 4.51 5.71 -5.28
C SER A 119 4.52 6.84 -4.25
N LEU A 120 5.53 7.71 -4.29
CA LEU A 120 5.69 8.78 -3.32
C LEU A 120 4.57 9.82 -3.41
N VAL A 121 4.18 10.19 -4.64
CA VAL A 121 3.15 11.20 -4.89
C VAL A 121 1.76 10.68 -4.54
N PHE A 122 1.43 9.45 -4.96
CA PHE A 122 0.05 8.96 -4.96
C PHE A 122 -0.29 8.04 -3.80
N GLU A 123 0.69 7.59 -3.02
CA GLU A 123 0.45 6.65 -1.93
C GLU A 123 0.90 7.15 -0.58
N SER A 124 0.14 6.76 0.43
CA SER A 124 0.47 6.95 1.85
C SER A 124 1.25 5.76 2.41
N TYR A 125 2.25 5.24 1.69
CA TYR A 125 3.09 4.12 2.13
C TYR A 125 4.55 4.54 2.30
N CYS A 126 5.12 4.25 3.46
CA CYS A 126 6.53 4.54 3.74
C CYS A 126 7.42 3.60 2.92
N HIS A 127 8.12 4.16 1.93
CA HIS A 127 9.15 3.44 1.19
C HIS A 127 10.40 3.36 2.07
N VAL A 128 10.52 2.29 2.85
CA VAL A 128 11.80 1.92 3.47
C VAL A 128 12.70 1.47 2.32
N SER A 129 13.49 2.40 1.79
CA SER A 129 14.49 2.12 0.77
C SER A 129 15.53 1.16 1.35
N ASP A 130 15.51 -0.09 0.91
CA ASP A 130 16.41 -1.16 1.34
C ASP A 130 17.83 -0.98 0.75
N GLN A 131 18.34 0.26 0.77
CA GLN A 131 19.62 0.62 0.18
C GLN A 131 20.80 0.37 1.14
N PHE A 132 20.55 -0.21 2.32
CA PHE A 132 21.59 -0.48 3.32
C PHE A 132 22.21 -1.89 3.25
N LEU A 133 21.73 -2.80 2.40
CA LEU A 133 22.27 -4.18 2.35
C LEU A 133 23.34 -4.45 1.27
N VAL A 134 23.72 -3.45 0.45
CA VAL A 134 24.71 -3.67 -0.65
C VAL A 134 26.18 -3.33 -0.24
N ARG A 135 26.46 -3.03 1.03
CA ARG A 135 27.85 -2.76 1.50
C ARG A 135 28.38 -3.67 2.61
N ARG A 136 28.09 -4.97 2.55
CA ARG A 136 28.83 -5.95 3.36
C ARG A 136 29.17 -7.21 2.59
N SER A 137 30.03 -7.07 1.59
CA SER A 137 30.76 -8.20 0.99
C SER A 137 32.06 -7.69 0.40
N LYS A 138 33.08 -7.57 1.27
CA LYS A 138 34.51 -7.65 0.97
C LYS A 138 35.29 -7.53 2.27
N GLU A 139 35.45 -8.63 2.97
CA GLU A 139 36.67 -8.92 3.73
C GLU A 139 36.91 -10.43 3.61
N PHE A 140 37.79 -10.78 2.67
CA PHE A 140 38.65 -11.95 2.67
C PHE A 140 40.07 -11.41 2.46
#